data_AF-A0A1T1D6K7-F1
#
_entry.id   AF-A0A1T1D6K7-F1
#
_cell.length_a   1.000
_cell.length_b   1.000
_cell.length_c   1.000
_cell.angle_alpha   90.00
_cell.angle_beta   90.00
_cell.angle_gamma   90.00
#
_symmetry.space_group_name_H-M   'P 1'
#
loop_
_entity.id
_entity.type
_entity.pdbx_description
1 polymer ?
#
loop_
_entity_poly.entity_id
_entity_poly.type
_entity_poly.pdbx_seq_one_letter_code
_entity_poly.pdbx_strand_id
1 'polypeptide(L)'
;MVKLPVTTAQLQVFNQDLHLGLYHGQVRAGEFAWVFRWHFRQGKLQVEPSLGRALIEDALLRFLLRCDYQLEVGGEYNFLVRATV
;
A
#
# COMPACT_ATOMS: atom_id res chain seq x y z
N MET A 1 24.61 1.37 -15.99
CA MET A 1 24.10 1.50 -14.60
C MET A 1 22.59 1.65 -14.70
N VAL A 2 21.84 0.55 -14.54
CA VAL A 2 20.38 0.56 -14.74
C VAL A 2 19.77 1.29 -13.55
N LYS A 3 19.36 2.55 -13.75
CA LYS A 3 18.52 3.26 -12.79
C LYS A 3 17.16 2.56 -12.83
N LEU A 4 16.97 1.62 -11.91
CA LEU A 4 15.67 0.99 -11.71
C LEU A 4 14.64 2.11 -11.53
N PRO A 5 13.48 2.05 -12.20
CA PRO A 5 12.43 3.03 -11.99
C PRO A 5 12.04 3.00 -10.52
N VAL A 6 12.33 4.10 -9.83
CA VAL A 6 11.83 4.39 -8.49
C VAL A 6 10.53 5.15 -8.70
N THR A 7 9.43 4.56 -8.25
CA THR A 7 8.12 5.20 -8.29
C THR A 7 7.76 5.59 -6.87
N THR A 8 7.53 6.87 -6.63
CA THR A 8 6.98 7.33 -5.35
C THR A 8 5.50 6.95 -5.31
N ALA A 9 5.12 6.14 -4.33
CA ALA A 9 3.73 5.79 -4.05
C ALA A 9 3.24 6.56 -2.83
N GLN A 10 2.10 7.23 -2.98
CA GLN A 10 1.39 7.94 -1.94
C GLN A 10 0.27 7.04 -1.42
N LEU A 11 0.33 6.71 -0.14
CA LEU A 11 -0.67 5.97 0.59
C LEU A 11 -1.56 6.92 1.36
N GLN A 12 -2.86 6.77 1.23
CA GLN A 12 -3.84 7.50 2.01
C GLN A 12 -4.78 6.50 2.67
N VAL A 13 -4.83 6.51 4.00
CA VAL A 13 -5.72 5.63 4.75
C VAL A 13 -7.06 6.34 4.90
N PHE A 14 -8.12 5.82 4.29
CA PHE A 14 -9.44 6.42 4.35
C PHE A 14 -10.22 5.98 5.58
N ASN A 15 -10.15 4.69 5.91
CA ASN A 15 -10.86 4.15 7.06
C ASN A 15 -10.11 2.94 7.62
N GLN A 16 -10.22 2.73 8.93
CA GLN A 16 -9.74 1.53 9.59
C GLN A 16 -10.87 0.95 10.43
N ASP A 17 -11.15 -0.31 10.24
CA ASP A 17 -12.07 -1.09 11.04
C ASP A 17 -11.26 -1.96 11.98
N LEU A 18 -10.90 -1.42 13.15
CA LEU A 18 -10.21 -2.20 14.21
C LEU A 18 -11.05 -3.41 14.67
N HIS A 19 -12.38 -3.28 14.63
CA HIS A 19 -13.33 -4.34 14.97
C HIS A 19 -13.24 -5.55 14.03
N LEU A 20 -13.20 -5.30 12.72
CA LEU A 20 -13.06 -6.34 11.69
C LEU A 20 -11.59 -6.70 11.42
N GLY A 21 -10.68 -5.84 11.86
CA GLY A 21 -9.27 -5.98 11.60
C GLY A 21 -8.87 -5.60 10.17
N LEU A 22 -9.48 -4.56 9.61
CA LEU A 22 -9.33 -4.16 8.21
C LEU A 22 -8.88 -2.70 8.08
N TYR A 23 -7.86 -2.45 7.27
CA TYR A 23 -7.50 -1.13 6.77
C TYR A 23 -8.02 -0.96 5.36
N HIS A 24 -8.64 0.18 5.09
CA HIS A 24 -9.09 0.58 3.78
C HIS A 24 -8.45 1.92 3.42
N GLY A 25 -7.81 1.96 2.27
CA GLY A 25 -7.24 3.20 1.76
C GLY A 25 -6.99 3.14 0.27
N GLN A 26 -6.37 4.19 -0.23
CA GLN A 26 -5.89 4.27 -1.60
C GLN A 26 -4.38 4.42 -1.60
N VAL A 27 -3.72 3.80 -2.56
CA VAL A 27 -2.33 4.01 -2.90
C VAL A 27 -2.26 4.54 -4.33
N ARG A 28 -1.49 5.60 -4.55
CA ARG A 28 -1.29 6.26 -5.83
C ARG A 28 0.17 6.23 -6.18
N ALA A 29 0.55 5.76 -7.36
CA ALA A 29 1.94 5.78 -7.80
C ALA A 29 2.01 6.33 -9.23
N GLY A 30 2.62 7.51 -9.36
CA GLY A 30 2.60 8.26 -10.62
C GLY A 30 1.17 8.58 -11.05
N GLU A 31 0.77 8.11 -12.23
CA GLU A 31 -0.57 8.32 -12.80
C GLU A 31 -1.58 7.22 -12.42
N PHE A 32 -1.14 6.19 -11.71
CA PHE A 32 -1.98 5.05 -11.34
C PHE A 32 -2.47 5.18 -9.91
N ALA A 33 -3.73 4.81 -9.69
CA ALA A 33 -4.35 4.78 -8.38
C ALA A 33 -4.96 3.40 -8.12
N TRP A 34 -4.76 2.90 -6.91
CA TRP A 34 -5.27 1.63 -6.44
C TRP A 34 -5.93 1.78 -5.09
N VAL A 35 -7.06 1.14 -4.90
CA VAL A 35 -7.70 1.00 -3.60
C VAL A 35 -7.19 -0.30 -2.98
N PHE A 36 -6.71 -0.24 -1.75
CA PHE A 36 -6.26 -1.41 -1.02
C PHE A 36 -7.14 -1.68 0.21
N ARG A 37 -7.36 -2.96 0.49
CA ARG A 37 -8.04 -3.48 1.67
C ARG A 37 -7.11 -4.48 2.35
N TRP A 38 -6.56 -4.10 3.50
CA TRP A 38 -5.67 -4.95 4.28
C TRP A 38 -6.35 -5.48 5.52
N HIS A 39 -6.63 -6.78 5.55
CA HIS A 39 -7.06 -7.49 6.74
C HIS A 39 -5.84 -7.84 7.60
N PHE A 40 -5.45 -6.98 8.53
CA PHE A 40 -4.29 -7.23 9.40
C PHE A 40 -4.49 -8.46 10.29
N ARG A 41 -5.73 -8.76 10.71
CA ARG A 41 -6.03 -9.97 11.49
C ARG A 41 -5.82 -11.28 10.73
N GLN A 42 -5.98 -11.26 9.41
CA GLN A 42 -5.81 -12.45 8.56
C GLN A 42 -4.53 -12.41 7.72
N GLY A 43 -3.79 -11.30 7.73
CA GLY A 43 -2.67 -11.05 6.83
C GLY A 43 -3.06 -10.98 5.35
N LYS A 44 -4.34 -10.74 5.02
CA LYS A 44 -4.81 -10.69 3.63
C LYS A 44 -4.83 -9.26 3.11
N LEU A 45 -4.05 -8.99 2.07
CA LEU A 45 -4.06 -7.73 1.34
C LEU A 45 -4.79 -7.92 0.01
N GLN A 46 -5.74 -7.04 -0.29
CA GLN A 46 -6.38 -6.95 -1.60
C GLN A 46 -6.11 -5.57 -2.17
N VAL A 47 -5.77 -5.50 -3.46
CA VAL A 47 -5.49 -4.25 -4.16
C VAL A 47 -6.21 -4.25 -5.51
N GLU A 48 -6.95 -3.19 -5.81
CA GLU A 48 -7.72 -3.03 -7.05
C GLU A 48 -7.50 -1.64 -7.65
N PRO A 49 -7.34 -1.48 -8.98
CA PRO A 49 -7.36 -2.52 -10.02
C PRO A 49 -6.09 -3.36 -10.08
N SER A 50 -6.15 -4.58 -10.62
CA SER A 50 -5.01 -5.51 -10.63
C SER A 50 -3.83 -5.11 -11.53
N LEU A 51 -3.98 -4.03 -12.33
CA LEU A 51 -2.95 -3.51 -13.22
C LEU A 51 -1.75 -2.98 -12.40
N GLY A 52 -0.56 -3.53 -12.57
CA GLY A 52 0.63 -3.11 -11.81
C GLY A 52 0.60 -3.50 -10.33
N ARG A 53 -0.39 -4.29 -9.89
CA ARG A 53 -0.54 -4.68 -8.48
C ARG A 53 0.68 -5.39 -7.92
N ALA A 54 1.36 -6.25 -8.69
CA ALA A 54 2.44 -7.07 -8.14
C ALA A 54 3.58 -6.22 -7.56
N LEU A 55 3.81 -5.04 -8.15
CA LEU A 55 4.83 -4.10 -7.71
C LEU A 55 4.39 -3.33 -6.45
N ILE A 56 3.14 -2.87 -6.44
CA ILE A 56 2.58 -2.09 -5.34
C ILE A 56 2.21 -2.98 -4.15
N GLU A 57 1.69 -4.17 -4.38
CA GLU A 57 1.22 -5.10 -3.36
C GLU A 57 2.37 -5.56 -2.47
N ASP A 58 3.50 -5.97 -3.04
CA ASP A 58 4.69 -6.35 -2.26
C ASP A 58 5.26 -5.14 -1.51
N ALA A 59 5.41 -3.99 -2.17
CA ALA A 59 5.96 -2.79 -1.54
C ALA A 59 5.04 -2.22 -0.43
N LEU A 60 3.73 -2.23 -0.68
CA LEU A 60 2.71 -1.86 0.28
C LEU A 60 2.71 -2.84 1.45
N LEU A 61 2.67 -4.15 1.20
CA LEU A 61 2.70 -5.16 2.28
C LEU A 61 3.93 -4.99 3.17
N ARG A 62 5.12 -4.74 2.59
CA ARG A 62 6.33 -4.46 3.35
C ARG A 62 6.23 -3.16 4.15
N PHE A 63 5.66 -2.10 3.57
CA PHE A 63 5.44 -0.84 4.25
C PHE A 63 4.49 -1.00 5.44
N LEU A 64 3.36 -1.67 5.20
CA LEU A 64 2.34 -2.04 6.17
C LEU A 64 2.93 -2.84 7.35
N LEU A 65 3.76 -3.85 7.07
CA LEU A 65 4.49 -4.63 8.09
C LEU A 65 5.52 -3.78 8.84
N ARG A 66 6.24 -2.89 8.14
CA ARG A 66 7.27 -2.02 8.75
C ARG A 66 6.67 -0.94 9.64
N CYS A 67 5.49 -0.43 9.29
CA CYS A 67 4.77 0.54 10.11
C CYS A 67 4.18 -0.07 11.39
N ASP A 68 4.36 -1.38 11.62
CA ASP A 68 3.93 -2.10 12.84
C ASP A 68 2.50 -1.74 13.25
N TYR A 69 1.61 -1.62 12.25
CA TYR A 69 0.19 -1.26 12.42
C TYR A 69 -0.09 0.15 12.97
N GLN A 70 0.89 1.08 12.95
CA GLN A 70 0.73 2.48 13.38
C GLN A 70 0.06 3.39 12.33
N LEU A 71 -0.68 2.82 11.37
CA LEU A 71 -1.36 3.61 10.37
C LEU A 71 -2.58 4.28 10.98
N GLU A 72 -2.56 5.61 11.01
CA GLU A 72 -3.70 6.41 11.43
C GLU A 72 -4.67 6.62 10.27
N VAL A 73 -5.97 6.60 10.58
CA VAL A 73 -7.01 6.97 9.61
C VAL A 73 -6.89 8.44 9.29
N GLY A 74 -6.90 8.77 8.00
CA GLY A 74 -6.62 10.13 7.52
C GLY A 74 -5.13 10.42 7.38
N GLY A 75 -4.25 9.48 7.75
CA GLY A 75 -2.81 9.60 7.52
C GLY A 75 -2.46 9.46 6.03
N GLU A 76 -1.67 10.42 5.55
CA GLU A 76 -1.03 10.36 4.23
C GLU A 76 0.44 9.98 4.41
N TYR A 77 0.84 8.87 3.81
CA TYR A 77 2.19 8.34 3.86
C TYR A 77 2.76 8.24 2.46
N ASN A 78 4.06 8.42 2.30
CA ASN A 78 4.70 8.29 1.00
C ASN A 78 5.84 7.27 1.12
N PHE A 79 5.86 6.28 0.24
CA PHE A 79 6.90 5.27 0.20
C PHE A 79 7.45 5.09 -1.22
N LEU A 80 8.71 4.70 -1.31
CA LEU A 80 9.38 4.49 -2.59
C LEU A 80 9.20 3.03 -3.00
N VAL A 81 8.54 2.81 -4.13
CA VAL A 81 8.45 1.51 -4.76
C VAL A 81 9.63 1.34 -5.70
N ARG A 82 10.39 0.27 -5.49
CA ARG A 82 11.51 -0.12 -6.34
C ARG A 82 11.12 -1.38 -7.08
N ALA A 83 11.13 -1.34 -8.41
CA ALA A 83 11.15 -2.57 -9.19
C ALA A 83 12.47 -3.28 -8.92
N THR A 84 12.44 -4.44 -8.27
CA THR A 84 13.61 -5.30 -8.16
C THR A 84 13.51 -6.30 -9.31
N VAL A 85 14.47 -6.23 -10.24
CA VAL A 85 14.65 -7.22 -11.32
C VAL A 85 15.36 -8.44 -10.76
#